data_AF-A0A9R0ZZM1-F1
#
_entry.id   AF-A0A9R0ZZM1-F1
#
_cell.length_a   1.000
_cell.length_b   1.000
_cell.length_c   1.000
_cell.angle_alpha   90.00
_cell.angle_beta   90.00
_cell.angle_gamma   90.00
#
_symmetry.space_group_name_H-M   'P 1'
#
loop_
_entity.id
_entity.type
_entity.pdbx_description
1 polymer ?
#
loop_
_entity_poly.entity_id
_entity_poly.type
_entity_poly.pdbx_seq_one_letter_code
_entity_poly.pdbx_strand_id
1 'polypeptide(L)'
;MSSKEIEGWQTSMELLQIKKLETEVETELVLAARSGLEGSVEHLIEDDKREKDILSKKGETLAVELAELLELVRLKEAEIAENNAQIQEVQERISAVVSRSHGSQSDIDMKINSLQESQTKIDQDTEALALKKNEIDNCISSAEQKDSDLREIINACSSEAKACQQSVEIRRKLASSILKSRQDRIGLLKMEEEISQDIQMLRQQTTDARTSLQEISSKRAGIQQEIATCKQKLSFIDKRGPELEAEKKVAAAARNFKEAGRIAAEAKVLNSEKEELRAKLEKAGTDLEVIEKDITATTDKIQECEGLIVLKEQESAMASYKRLRLDSSAARAELTAATETDDGEEVEILHKEAEAAESKALELKTLFSWAFKMRSCVIY
;
A
#
# COMPACT_ATOMS: atom_id res chain seq x y z
N MET A 1 -55.67 207.40 78.35
CA MET A 1 -55.89 206.61 77.12
C MET A 1 -54.51 206.29 76.58
N SER A 2 -54.02 205.07 76.85
CA SER A 2 -52.60 204.72 76.84
C SER A 2 -52.19 203.99 75.56
N SER A 3 -51.08 204.43 74.98
CA SER A 3 -50.50 204.02 73.70
C SER A 3 -50.00 202.56 73.62
N LYS A 4 -50.14 201.74 74.67
CA LYS A 4 -49.53 200.39 74.72
C LYS A 4 -50.49 199.23 74.42
N GLU A 5 -51.81 199.48 74.38
CA GLU A 5 -52.80 198.48 73.95
C GLU A 5 -52.79 198.25 72.43
N ILE A 6 -52.19 199.15 71.64
CA ILE A 6 -52.15 199.06 70.17
C ILE A 6 -51.02 198.12 69.67
N GLU A 7 -49.90 198.06 70.39
CA GLU A 7 -48.77 197.18 70.02
C GLU A 7 -49.09 195.69 70.19
N GLY A 8 -49.91 195.33 71.20
CA GLY A 8 -50.36 193.96 71.43
C GLY A 8 -51.35 193.43 70.37
N TRP A 9 -52.03 194.32 69.64
CA TRP A 9 -52.94 193.93 68.57
C TRP A 9 -52.20 193.64 67.24
N GLN A 10 -51.06 194.30 66.98
CA GLN A 10 -50.27 194.06 65.76
C GLN A 10 -49.55 192.70 65.78
N THR A 11 -48.96 192.30 66.90
CA THR A 11 -48.24 191.01 67.01
C THR A 11 -49.17 189.80 66.89
N SER A 12 -50.44 189.93 67.28
CA SER A 12 -51.43 188.85 67.20
C SER A 12 -51.92 188.60 65.77
N MET A 13 -51.96 189.65 64.93
CA MET A 13 -52.36 189.53 63.51
C MET A 13 -51.27 188.83 62.68
N GLU A 14 -50.00 189.16 62.92
CA GLU A 14 -48.87 188.52 62.22
C GLU A 14 -48.78 187.02 62.54
N LEU A 15 -49.03 186.63 63.80
CA LEU A 15 -49.09 185.22 64.21
C LEU A 15 -50.21 184.44 63.50
N LEU A 16 -51.33 185.10 63.24
CA LEU A 16 -52.49 184.48 62.61
C LEU A 16 -52.29 184.32 61.09
N GLN A 17 -51.56 185.24 60.47
CA GLN A 17 -51.28 185.22 59.04
C GLN A 17 -50.25 184.15 58.67
N ILE A 18 -49.22 183.94 59.51
CA ILE A 18 -48.24 182.85 59.33
C ILE A 18 -48.92 181.49 59.50
N LYS A 19 -49.78 181.34 60.51
CA LYS A 19 -50.48 180.08 60.79
C LYS A 19 -51.48 179.69 59.69
N LYS A 20 -52.05 180.68 59.00
CA LYS A 20 -52.88 180.43 57.81
C LYS A 20 -52.05 179.89 56.64
N LEU A 21 -50.88 180.47 56.38
CA LEU A 21 -50.05 180.09 55.24
C LEU A 21 -49.42 178.69 55.40
N GLU A 22 -49.06 178.30 56.63
CA GLU A 22 -48.59 176.93 56.93
C GLU A 22 -49.67 175.87 56.67
N THR A 23 -50.91 176.11 57.08
CA THR A 23 -52.00 175.14 56.89
C THR A 23 -52.40 174.96 55.42
N GLU A 24 -52.24 175.99 54.58
CA GLU A 24 -52.45 175.91 53.12
C GLU A 24 -51.38 175.06 52.42
N VAL A 25 -50.11 175.17 52.80
CA VAL A 25 -49.03 174.34 52.22
C VAL A 25 -49.16 172.88 52.63
N GLU A 26 -49.55 172.62 53.89
CA GLU A 26 -49.71 171.26 54.41
C GLU A 26 -50.89 170.51 53.75
N THR A 27 -51.95 171.23 53.36
CA THR A 27 -53.10 170.63 52.66
C THR A 27 -52.79 170.28 51.20
N GLU A 28 -52.02 171.09 50.47
CA GLU A 28 -51.62 170.74 49.10
C GLU A 28 -50.70 169.50 49.05
N LEU A 29 -49.74 169.38 49.99
CA LEU A 29 -48.83 168.23 50.04
C LEU A 29 -49.56 166.90 50.28
N VAL A 30 -50.60 166.90 51.15
CA VAL A 30 -51.39 165.69 51.44
C VAL A 30 -52.25 165.28 50.23
N LEU A 31 -52.82 166.24 49.50
CA LEU A 31 -53.62 165.93 48.30
C LEU A 31 -52.75 165.37 47.17
N ALA A 32 -51.54 165.90 46.98
CA ALA A 32 -50.59 165.39 45.98
C ALA A 32 -50.12 163.95 46.31
N ALA A 33 -49.82 163.65 47.58
CA ALA A 33 -49.39 162.31 47.99
C ALA A 33 -50.50 161.25 47.82
N ARG A 34 -51.76 161.63 48.03
CA ARG A 34 -52.90 160.70 47.91
C ARG A 34 -53.20 160.32 46.46
N SER A 35 -53.13 161.29 45.53
CA SER A 35 -53.32 161.04 44.09
C SER A 35 -52.25 160.10 43.50
N GLY A 36 -51.00 160.20 43.96
CA GLY A 36 -49.91 159.32 43.52
C GLY A 36 -50.04 157.87 43.98
N LEU A 37 -50.66 157.61 45.15
CA LEU A 37 -50.82 156.26 45.69
C LEU A 37 -51.96 155.50 45.01
N GLU A 38 -53.07 156.19 44.71
CA GLU A 38 -54.27 155.60 44.11
C GLU A 38 -53.99 155.05 42.69
N GLY A 39 -53.19 155.78 41.89
CA GLY A 39 -52.77 155.29 40.56
C GLY A 39 -51.84 154.07 40.55
N SER A 40 -51.10 153.80 41.64
CA SER A 40 -50.16 152.67 41.72
C SER A 40 -50.86 151.36 42.12
N VAL A 41 -51.90 151.44 42.95
CA VAL A 41 -52.67 150.26 43.39
C VAL A 41 -53.52 149.68 42.26
N GLU A 42 -54.13 150.53 41.43
CA GLU A 42 -55.01 150.08 40.33
C GLU A 42 -54.25 149.25 39.28
N HIS A 43 -52.98 149.58 38.97
CA HIS A 43 -52.20 148.86 37.96
C HIS A 43 -51.77 147.45 38.41
N LEU A 44 -51.46 147.24 39.70
CA LEU A 44 -51.02 145.94 40.22
C LEU A 44 -52.16 144.89 40.20
N ILE A 45 -53.40 145.31 40.43
CA ILE A 45 -54.57 144.41 40.43
C ILE A 45 -54.86 143.85 39.02
N GLU A 46 -54.66 144.65 37.97
CA GLU A 46 -54.91 144.25 36.59
C GLU A 46 -53.90 143.21 36.09
N ASP A 47 -52.66 143.22 36.59
CA ASP A 47 -51.61 142.28 36.19
C ASP A 47 -51.79 140.89 36.84
N ASP A 48 -52.06 140.81 38.15
CA ASP A 48 -52.30 139.53 38.85
C ASP A 48 -53.52 138.77 38.28
N LYS A 49 -54.54 139.51 37.81
CA LYS A 49 -55.76 138.92 37.25
C LYS A 49 -55.49 138.22 35.91
N ARG A 50 -54.57 138.76 35.10
CA ARG A 50 -54.14 138.15 33.83
C ARG A 50 -53.32 136.88 34.05
N GLU A 51 -52.45 136.86 35.05
CA GLU A 51 -51.61 135.69 35.34
C GLU A 51 -52.45 134.48 35.79
N LYS A 52 -53.47 134.72 36.62
CA LYS A 52 -54.39 133.68 37.09
C LYS A 52 -55.08 132.93 35.95
N ASP A 53 -55.57 133.63 34.93
CA ASP A 53 -56.30 133.01 33.81
C ASP A 53 -55.39 132.14 32.93
N ILE A 54 -54.11 132.52 32.76
CA ILE A 54 -53.12 131.74 32.01
C ILE A 54 -52.81 130.42 32.71
N LEU A 55 -52.63 130.45 34.04
CA LEU A 55 -52.32 129.25 34.82
C LEU A 55 -53.49 128.26 34.85
N SER A 56 -54.74 128.74 34.90
CA SER A 56 -55.92 127.88 34.86
C SER A 56 -56.02 127.08 33.56
N LYS A 57 -55.78 127.72 32.40
CA LYS A 57 -55.76 127.03 31.09
C LYS A 57 -54.64 125.99 30.99
N LYS A 58 -53.45 126.28 31.54
CA LYS A 58 -52.34 125.32 31.59
C LYS A 58 -52.70 124.10 32.43
N GLY A 59 -53.42 124.29 33.54
CA GLY A 59 -53.90 123.21 34.39
C GLY A 59 -54.87 122.25 33.67
N GLU A 60 -55.84 122.79 32.92
CA GLU A 60 -56.78 121.97 32.12
C GLU A 60 -56.06 121.17 31.04
N THR A 61 -55.08 121.76 30.36
CA THR A 61 -54.35 121.10 29.27
C THR A 61 -53.55 119.89 29.79
N LEU A 62 -52.84 120.07 30.91
CA LEU A 62 -52.06 119.00 31.54
C LEU A 62 -52.92 117.84 32.07
N ALA A 63 -54.16 118.12 32.51
CA ALA A 63 -55.07 117.08 32.96
C ALA A 63 -55.54 116.16 31.82
N VAL A 64 -55.76 116.72 30.63
CA VAL A 64 -56.12 115.95 29.43
C VAL A 64 -54.94 115.09 28.98
N GLU A 65 -53.74 115.67 28.88
CA GLU A 65 -52.53 114.93 28.52
C GLU A 65 -52.23 113.77 29.49
N LEU A 66 -52.44 113.96 30.79
CA LEU A 66 -52.28 112.91 31.79
C LEU A 66 -53.29 111.76 31.59
N ALA A 67 -54.53 112.07 31.24
CA ALA A 67 -55.55 111.05 30.98
C ALA A 67 -55.23 110.21 29.74
N GLU A 68 -54.74 110.84 28.66
CA GLU A 68 -54.33 110.15 27.43
C GLU A 68 -53.11 109.24 27.66
N LEU A 69 -52.12 109.69 28.43
CA LEU A 69 -50.94 108.90 28.82
C LEU A 69 -51.32 107.68 29.66
N LEU A 70 -52.28 107.81 30.57
CA LEU A 70 -52.76 106.70 31.40
C LEU A 70 -53.48 105.63 30.56
N GLU A 71 -54.29 106.02 29.58
CA GLU A 71 -54.94 105.04 28.70
C GLU A 71 -53.93 104.32 27.79
N LEU A 72 -52.91 105.04 27.29
CA LEU A 72 -51.83 104.42 26.51
C LEU A 72 -51.03 103.41 27.32
N VAL A 73 -50.74 103.70 28.59
CA VAL A 73 -50.09 102.75 29.51
C VAL A 73 -50.96 101.51 29.68
N ARG A 74 -52.27 101.67 29.88
CA ARG A 74 -53.22 100.56 30.04
C ARG A 74 -53.26 99.64 28.81
N LEU A 75 -53.26 100.23 27.61
CA LEU A 75 -53.19 99.48 26.35
C LEU A 75 -51.85 98.72 26.20
N LYS A 76 -50.73 99.34 26.58
CA LYS A 76 -49.42 98.69 26.53
C LYS A 76 -49.26 97.59 27.57
N GLU A 77 -49.85 97.72 28.76
CA GLU A 77 -49.90 96.66 29.76
C GLU A 77 -50.69 95.44 29.26
N ALA A 78 -51.81 95.67 28.56
CA ALA A 78 -52.58 94.59 27.93
C ALA A 78 -51.78 93.89 26.81
N GLU A 79 -51.09 94.64 25.96
CA GLU A 79 -50.21 94.10 24.90
C GLU A 79 -49.02 93.32 25.49
N ILE A 80 -48.43 93.79 26.60
CA ILE A 80 -47.38 93.06 27.33
C ILE A 80 -47.93 91.75 27.89
N ALA A 81 -49.14 91.76 28.48
CA ALA A 81 -49.77 90.56 28.99
C ALA A 81 -50.05 89.53 27.88
N GLU A 82 -50.53 89.98 26.72
CA GLU A 82 -50.74 89.14 25.55
C GLU A 82 -49.43 88.55 25.02
N ASN A 83 -48.39 89.39 24.87
CA ASN A 83 -47.07 88.93 24.44
C ASN A 83 -46.48 87.91 25.42
N ASN A 84 -46.63 88.11 26.74
CA ASN A 84 -46.20 87.14 27.74
C ASN A 84 -46.95 85.80 27.61
N ALA A 85 -48.25 85.83 27.31
CA ALA A 85 -49.03 84.62 27.07
C ALA A 85 -48.56 83.87 25.81
N GLN A 86 -48.30 84.58 24.71
CA GLN A 86 -47.77 84.00 23.47
C GLN A 86 -46.37 83.40 23.66
N ILE A 87 -45.49 84.07 24.43
CA ILE A 87 -44.17 83.55 24.78
C ILE A 87 -44.30 82.25 25.57
N GLN A 88 -45.23 82.19 26.52
CA GLN A 88 -45.46 80.98 27.30
C GLN A 88 -45.95 79.81 26.42
N GLU A 89 -46.89 80.06 25.50
CA GLU A 89 -47.37 79.04 24.56
C GLU A 89 -46.24 78.52 23.64
N VAL A 90 -45.39 79.42 23.14
CA VAL A 90 -44.20 79.05 22.36
C VAL A 90 -43.23 78.21 23.19
N GLN A 91 -43.00 78.58 24.46
CA GLN A 91 -42.12 77.85 25.36
C GLN A 91 -42.63 76.43 25.65
N GLU A 92 -43.95 76.27 25.80
CA GLU A 92 -44.60 74.95 25.95
C GLU A 92 -44.44 74.11 24.69
N ARG A 93 -44.64 74.68 23.49
CA ARG A 93 -44.40 73.99 22.21
C ARG A 93 -42.94 73.58 22.04
N ILE A 94 -41.99 74.47 22.35
CA ILE A 94 -40.55 74.16 22.32
C ILE A 94 -40.26 73.00 23.27
N SER A 95 -40.76 73.04 24.50
CA SER A 95 -40.53 71.99 25.50
C SER A 95 -41.11 70.65 25.07
N ALA A 96 -42.30 70.63 24.43
CA ALA A 96 -42.91 69.43 23.88
C ALA A 96 -42.08 68.83 22.73
N VAL A 97 -41.56 69.64 21.82
CA VAL A 97 -40.69 69.20 20.72
C VAL A 97 -39.36 68.67 21.25
N VAL A 98 -38.74 69.35 22.21
CA VAL A 98 -37.50 68.89 22.87
C VAL A 98 -37.72 67.54 23.54
N SER A 99 -38.82 67.37 24.27
CA SER A 99 -39.14 66.11 24.96
C SER A 99 -39.36 64.96 23.96
N ARG A 100 -40.13 65.19 22.89
CA ARG A 100 -40.34 64.18 21.82
C ARG A 100 -39.02 63.83 21.13
N SER A 101 -38.20 64.83 20.82
CA SER A 101 -36.90 64.64 20.16
C SER A 101 -35.92 63.88 21.05
N HIS A 102 -35.89 64.18 22.35
CA HIS A 102 -35.06 63.46 23.32
C HIS A 102 -35.52 62.00 23.50
N GLY A 103 -36.83 61.75 23.47
CA GLY A 103 -37.38 60.39 23.46
C GLY A 103 -37.00 59.61 22.21
N SER A 104 -37.13 60.22 21.02
CA SER A 104 -36.70 59.62 19.75
C SER A 104 -35.18 59.40 19.68
N GLN A 105 -34.38 60.34 20.19
CA GLN A 105 -32.93 60.19 20.27
C GLN A 105 -32.55 58.99 21.14
N SER A 106 -33.18 58.84 22.32
CA SER A 106 -32.95 57.69 23.20
C SER A 106 -33.33 56.36 22.56
N ASP A 107 -34.44 56.29 21.81
CA ASP A 107 -34.83 55.08 21.04
C ASP A 107 -33.83 54.75 19.93
N ILE A 108 -33.33 55.77 19.21
CA ILE A 108 -32.30 55.62 18.18
C ILE A 108 -31.00 55.13 18.81
N ASP A 109 -30.55 55.73 19.92
CA ASP A 109 -29.32 55.34 20.61
C ASP A 109 -29.41 53.89 21.12
N MET A 110 -30.56 53.47 21.67
CA MET A 110 -30.81 52.08 22.05
C MET A 110 -30.71 51.12 20.86
N LYS A 111 -31.28 51.49 19.70
CA LYS A 111 -31.19 50.69 18.46
C LYS A 111 -29.77 50.62 17.91
N ILE A 112 -29.03 51.72 17.94
CA ILE A 112 -27.61 51.75 17.51
C ILE A 112 -26.79 50.82 18.38
N ASN A 113 -26.93 50.89 19.70
CA ASN A 113 -26.22 50.00 20.63
C ASN A 113 -26.57 48.53 20.37
N SER A 114 -27.86 48.20 20.20
CA SER A 114 -28.30 46.83 19.88
C SER A 114 -27.75 46.33 18.54
N LEU A 115 -27.72 47.19 17.51
CA LEU A 115 -27.12 46.84 16.22
C LEU A 115 -25.61 46.63 16.33
N GLN A 116 -24.90 47.46 17.09
CA GLN A 116 -23.47 47.29 17.35
C GLN A 116 -23.17 45.98 18.10
N GLU A 117 -23.98 45.62 19.10
CA GLU A 117 -23.88 44.33 19.78
C GLU A 117 -24.11 43.16 18.80
N SER A 118 -25.11 43.27 17.93
CA SER A 118 -25.36 42.24 16.91
C SER A 118 -24.23 42.12 15.89
N GLN A 119 -23.63 43.25 15.49
CA GLN A 119 -22.51 43.29 14.55
C GLN A 119 -21.27 42.63 15.16
N THR A 120 -20.91 43.01 16.39
CA THR A 120 -19.77 42.41 17.09
C THR A 120 -19.93 40.90 17.27
N LYS A 121 -21.16 40.43 17.53
CA LYS A 121 -21.45 39.00 17.59
C LYS A 121 -21.29 38.30 16.24
N ILE A 122 -21.77 38.89 15.15
CA ILE A 122 -21.58 38.36 13.79
C ILE A 122 -20.09 38.29 13.42
N ASP A 123 -19.32 39.31 13.77
CA ASP A 123 -17.88 39.34 13.51
C ASP A 123 -17.16 38.20 14.27
N GLN A 124 -17.49 38.00 15.55
CA GLN A 124 -16.99 36.88 16.36
C GLN A 124 -17.37 35.51 15.76
N ASP A 125 -18.62 35.33 15.37
CA ASP A 125 -19.09 34.08 14.74
C ASP A 125 -18.39 33.84 13.39
N THR A 126 -18.12 34.89 12.62
CA THR A 126 -17.40 34.82 11.34
C THR A 126 -15.94 34.38 11.54
N GLU A 127 -15.24 34.94 12.53
CA GLU A 127 -13.89 34.51 12.89
C GLU A 127 -13.86 33.04 13.36
N ALA A 128 -14.83 32.65 14.20
CA ALA A 128 -14.95 31.27 14.67
C ALA A 128 -15.20 30.29 13.52
N LEU A 129 -16.06 30.66 12.55
CA LEU A 129 -16.32 29.86 11.35
C LEU A 129 -15.08 29.77 10.44
N ALA A 130 -14.31 30.85 10.31
CA ALA A 130 -13.07 30.84 9.53
C ALA A 130 -12.02 29.88 10.15
N LEU A 131 -11.88 29.88 11.48
CA LEU A 131 -11.02 28.92 12.18
C LEU A 131 -11.48 27.48 11.95
N LYS A 132 -12.79 27.21 12.09
CA LYS A 132 -13.36 25.88 11.84
C LYS A 132 -13.17 25.42 10.40
N LYS A 133 -13.30 26.32 9.42
CA LYS A 133 -13.01 26.02 8.02
C LYS A 133 -11.55 25.60 7.82
N ASN A 134 -10.60 26.35 8.37
CA ASN A 134 -9.18 26.01 8.26
C ASN A 134 -8.85 24.67 8.92
N GLU A 135 -9.47 24.35 10.06
CA GLU A 135 -9.35 23.02 10.69
C GLU A 135 -9.87 21.90 9.78
N ILE A 136 -11.03 22.11 9.13
CA ILE A 136 -11.61 21.15 8.19
C ILE A 136 -10.70 20.97 6.96
N ASP A 137 -10.22 22.05 6.36
CA ASP A 137 -9.34 22.00 5.17
C ASP A 137 -8.03 21.25 5.47
N ASN A 138 -7.46 21.45 6.66
CA ASN A 138 -6.29 20.70 7.14
C ASN A 138 -6.59 19.20 7.32
N CYS A 139 -7.76 18.87 7.89
CA CYS A 139 -8.20 17.48 8.03
C CYS A 139 -8.41 16.80 6.66
N ILE A 140 -9.00 17.51 5.69
CA ILE A 140 -9.20 17.02 4.32
C ILE A 140 -7.83 16.75 3.67
N SER A 141 -6.91 17.71 3.72
CA SER A 141 -5.56 17.57 3.15
C SER A 141 -4.81 16.38 3.75
N SER A 142 -4.93 16.18 5.08
CA SER A 142 -4.33 15.02 5.75
C SER A 142 -4.97 13.70 5.33
N ALA A 143 -6.28 13.67 5.12
CA ALA A 143 -7.01 12.47 4.68
C ALA A 143 -6.65 12.11 3.23
N GLU A 144 -6.55 13.09 2.33
CA GLU A 144 -6.12 12.89 0.94
C GLU A 144 -4.69 12.34 0.86
N GLN A 145 -3.77 12.88 1.69
CA GLN A 145 -2.41 12.34 1.77
C GLN A 145 -2.40 10.87 2.22
N LYS A 146 -3.11 10.56 3.31
CA LYS A 146 -3.21 9.17 3.81
C LYS A 146 -3.81 8.22 2.78
N ASP A 147 -4.80 8.67 2.03
CA ASP A 147 -5.42 7.87 0.97
C ASP A 147 -4.46 7.63 -0.22
N SER A 148 -3.63 8.62 -0.56
CA SER A 148 -2.54 8.45 -1.52
C SER A 148 -1.52 7.42 -1.04
N ASP A 149 -1.05 7.55 0.22
CA ASP A 149 -0.10 6.62 0.83
C ASP A 149 -0.65 5.18 0.86
N LEU A 150 -1.93 5.02 1.23
CA LEU A 150 -2.60 3.71 1.22
C LEU A 150 -2.68 3.11 -0.18
N ARG A 151 -2.98 3.92 -1.21
CA ARG A 151 -3.01 3.44 -2.60
C ARG A 151 -1.63 2.97 -3.06
N GLU A 152 -0.55 3.67 -2.69
CA GLU A 152 0.81 3.23 -2.98
C GLU A 152 1.13 1.88 -2.31
N ILE A 153 0.79 1.73 -1.03
CA ILE A 153 0.98 0.47 -0.29
C ILE A 153 0.19 -0.67 -0.94
N ILE A 154 -1.08 -0.45 -1.30
CA ILE A 154 -1.91 -1.46 -1.97
C ILE A 154 -1.27 -1.91 -3.29
N ASN A 155 -0.74 -0.97 -4.07
CA ASN A 155 -0.07 -1.30 -5.33
C ASN A 155 1.21 -2.11 -5.10
N ALA A 156 2.05 -1.72 -4.13
CA ALA A 156 3.27 -2.45 -3.76
C ALA A 156 2.95 -3.86 -3.24
N CYS A 157 1.95 -3.99 -2.35
CA CYS A 157 1.47 -5.28 -1.87
C CYS A 157 0.92 -6.16 -3.00
N SER A 158 0.21 -5.58 -3.97
CA SER A 158 -0.30 -6.32 -5.13
C SER A 158 0.82 -6.83 -6.03
N SER A 159 1.86 -6.02 -6.28
CA SER A 159 3.02 -6.47 -7.05
C SER A 159 3.81 -7.56 -6.33
N GLU A 160 4.01 -7.43 -5.02
CA GLU A 160 4.71 -8.44 -4.21
C GLU A 160 3.93 -9.76 -4.16
N ALA A 161 2.60 -9.70 -3.99
CA ALA A 161 1.75 -10.88 -4.01
C ALA A 161 1.84 -11.63 -5.36
N LYS A 162 1.90 -10.89 -6.48
CA LYS A 162 2.11 -11.47 -7.82
C LYS A 162 3.51 -12.12 -7.95
N ALA A 163 4.56 -11.46 -7.47
CA ALA A 163 5.92 -11.99 -7.49
C ALA A 163 6.04 -13.27 -6.64
N CYS A 164 5.44 -13.27 -5.45
CA CYS A 164 5.34 -14.43 -4.57
C CYS A 164 4.58 -15.59 -5.25
N GLN A 165 3.45 -15.32 -5.91
CA GLN A 165 2.70 -16.34 -6.65
C GLN A 165 3.53 -16.97 -7.78
N GLN A 166 4.27 -16.16 -8.54
CA GLN A 166 5.17 -16.65 -9.59
C GLN A 166 6.31 -17.49 -9.02
N SER A 167 6.92 -17.05 -7.92
CA SER A 167 7.98 -17.79 -7.21
C SER A 167 7.48 -19.16 -6.74
N VAL A 168 6.27 -19.23 -6.16
CA VAL A 168 5.65 -20.50 -5.75
C VAL A 168 5.40 -21.42 -6.93
N GLU A 169 4.94 -20.90 -8.06
CA GLU A 169 4.72 -21.68 -9.29
C GLU A 169 6.03 -22.30 -9.80
N ILE A 170 7.10 -21.51 -9.86
CA ILE A 170 8.43 -21.96 -10.29
C ILE A 170 8.95 -23.04 -9.33
N ARG A 171 8.87 -22.80 -8.01
CA ARG A 171 9.29 -23.78 -6.99
C ARG A 171 8.50 -25.08 -7.09
N ARG A 172 7.20 -25.03 -7.35
CA ARG A 172 6.35 -26.23 -7.54
C ARG A 172 6.79 -27.04 -8.75
N LYS A 173 7.05 -26.37 -9.88
CA LYS A 173 7.56 -27.02 -11.11
C LYS A 173 8.93 -27.66 -10.87
N LEU A 174 9.85 -26.94 -10.22
CA LEU A 174 11.17 -27.45 -9.87
C LEU A 174 11.08 -28.67 -8.95
N ALA A 175 10.29 -28.60 -7.88
CA ALA A 175 10.09 -29.72 -6.95
C ALA A 175 9.53 -30.97 -7.68
N SER A 176 8.58 -30.78 -8.59
CA SER A 176 8.02 -31.87 -9.41
C SER A 176 9.08 -32.50 -10.31
N SER A 177 9.94 -31.68 -10.93
CA SER A 177 11.05 -32.16 -11.76
C SER A 177 12.10 -32.93 -10.95
N ILE A 178 12.46 -32.45 -9.75
CA ILE A 178 13.39 -33.13 -8.84
C ILE A 178 12.83 -34.48 -8.40
N LEU A 179 11.55 -34.53 -8.02
CA LEU A 179 10.89 -35.78 -7.64
C LEU A 179 10.88 -36.78 -8.80
N LYS A 180 10.60 -36.32 -10.02
CA LYS A 180 10.63 -37.17 -11.21
C LYS A 180 12.03 -37.72 -11.49
N SER A 181 13.06 -36.88 -11.44
CA SER A 181 14.46 -37.29 -11.60
C SER A 181 14.87 -38.34 -10.56
N ARG A 182 14.52 -38.12 -9.28
CA ARG A 182 14.77 -39.09 -8.19
C ARG A 182 14.05 -40.41 -8.41
N GLN A 183 12.79 -40.38 -8.86
CA GLN A 183 12.03 -41.58 -9.17
C GLN A 183 12.65 -42.37 -10.32
N ASP A 184 13.08 -41.68 -11.38
CA ASP A 184 13.72 -42.31 -12.54
C ASP A 184 15.08 -42.92 -12.15
N ARG A 185 15.86 -42.25 -11.31
CA ARG A 185 17.10 -42.78 -10.74
C ARG A 185 16.87 -44.06 -9.92
N ILE A 186 15.87 -44.08 -9.05
CA ILE A 186 15.52 -45.28 -8.27
C ILE A 186 15.07 -46.42 -9.20
N GLY A 187 14.28 -46.10 -10.24
CA GLY A 187 13.86 -47.08 -11.24
C GLY A 187 15.05 -47.70 -11.97
N LEU A 188 16.04 -46.90 -12.36
CA LEU A 188 17.26 -47.38 -13.00
C LEU A 188 18.11 -48.26 -12.06
N LEU A 189 18.23 -47.89 -10.78
CA LEU A 189 18.91 -48.72 -9.78
C LEU A 189 18.27 -50.10 -9.62
N LYS A 190 16.94 -50.18 -9.53
CA LYS A 190 16.22 -51.46 -9.46
C LYS A 190 16.43 -52.30 -10.72
N MET A 191 16.38 -51.67 -11.88
CA MET A 191 16.64 -52.35 -13.16
C MET A 191 18.06 -52.91 -13.22
N GLU A 192 19.07 -52.16 -12.74
CA GLU A 192 20.45 -52.65 -12.65
C GLU A 192 20.58 -53.87 -11.73
N GLU A 193 19.88 -53.86 -10.59
CA GLU A 193 19.87 -54.97 -9.64
C GLU A 193 19.21 -56.22 -10.23
N GLU A 194 18.05 -56.09 -10.86
CA GLU A 194 17.36 -57.18 -11.57
C GLU A 194 18.25 -57.78 -12.67
N ILE A 195 18.89 -56.94 -13.49
CA ILE A 195 19.80 -57.40 -14.54
C ILE A 195 21.03 -58.11 -13.95
N SER A 196 21.56 -57.63 -12.82
CA SER A 196 22.67 -58.29 -12.13
C SER A 196 22.29 -59.69 -11.64
N GLN A 197 21.07 -59.86 -11.13
CA GLN A 197 20.55 -61.17 -10.72
C GLN A 197 20.39 -62.10 -11.93
N ASP A 198 19.84 -61.61 -13.04
CA ASP A 198 19.74 -62.37 -14.30
C ASP A 198 21.12 -62.85 -14.78
N ILE A 199 22.13 -61.97 -14.80
CA ILE A 199 23.50 -62.31 -15.20
C ILE A 199 24.07 -63.40 -14.27
N GLN A 200 23.86 -63.29 -12.96
CA GLN A 200 24.32 -64.30 -12.01
C GLN A 200 23.67 -65.66 -12.26
N MET A 201 22.37 -65.71 -12.50
CA MET A 201 21.66 -66.94 -12.83
C MET A 201 22.17 -67.57 -14.13
N LEU A 202 22.36 -66.78 -15.19
CA LEU A 202 22.89 -67.26 -16.46
C LEU A 202 24.33 -67.78 -16.33
N ARG A 203 25.17 -67.13 -15.52
CA ARG A 203 26.55 -67.59 -15.24
C ARG A 203 26.55 -68.92 -14.47
N GLN A 204 25.61 -69.10 -13.53
CA GLN A 204 25.44 -70.38 -12.85
C GLN A 204 25.02 -71.47 -13.84
N GLN A 205 24.01 -71.23 -14.67
CA GLN A 205 23.57 -72.17 -15.71
C GLN A 205 24.68 -72.54 -16.68
N THR A 206 25.52 -71.58 -17.07
CA THR A 206 26.70 -71.80 -17.93
C THR A 206 27.71 -72.71 -17.24
N THR A 207 27.95 -72.51 -15.93
CA THR A 207 28.88 -73.32 -15.14
C THR A 207 28.36 -74.75 -14.97
N ASP A 208 27.07 -74.92 -14.69
CA ASP A 208 26.42 -76.23 -14.58
C ASP A 208 26.49 -76.98 -15.92
N ALA A 209 26.17 -76.30 -17.02
CA ALA A 209 26.24 -76.88 -18.36
C ALA A 209 27.67 -77.27 -18.76
N ARG A 210 28.69 -76.47 -18.43
CA ARG A 210 30.11 -76.82 -18.65
C ARG A 210 30.53 -78.05 -17.85
N THR A 211 30.04 -78.18 -16.62
CA THR A 211 30.29 -79.38 -15.79
C THR A 211 29.66 -80.62 -16.43
N SER A 212 28.40 -80.53 -16.87
CA SER A 212 27.75 -81.61 -17.61
C SER A 212 28.49 -81.96 -18.91
N LEU A 213 28.95 -80.97 -19.66
CA LEU A 213 29.73 -81.17 -20.89
C LEU A 213 31.03 -81.95 -20.62
N GLN A 214 31.72 -81.65 -19.51
CA GLN A 214 32.92 -82.36 -19.09
C GLN A 214 32.63 -83.83 -18.75
N GLU A 215 31.53 -84.11 -18.05
CA GLU A 215 31.09 -85.47 -17.74
C GLU A 215 30.73 -86.26 -19.00
N ILE A 216 29.94 -85.67 -19.90
CA ILE A 216 29.53 -86.30 -21.17
C ILE A 216 30.77 -86.55 -22.05
N SER A 217 31.71 -85.61 -22.10
CA SER A 217 32.98 -85.78 -22.84
C SER A 217 33.85 -86.92 -22.28
N SER A 218 33.84 -87.10 -20.96
CA SER A 218 34.54 -88.21 -20.31
C SER A 218 33.89 -89.57 -20.66
N LYS A 219 32.54 -89.63 -20.68
CA LYS A 219 31.79 -90.81 -21.14
C LYS A 219 32.08 -91.12 -22.62
N ARG A 220 32.13 -90.10 -23.49
CA ARG A 220 32.51 -90.24 -24.90
C ARG A 220 33.86 -90.93 -25.06
N ALA A 221 34.87 -90.47 -24.31
CA ALA A 221 36.22 -91.05 -24.37
C ALA A 221 36.22 -92.53 -23.93
N GLY A 222 35.46 -92.87 -22.90
CA GLY A 222 35.28 -94.26 -22.45
C GLY A 222 34.67 -95.17 -23.53
N ILE A 223 33.60 -94.73 -24.19
CA ILE A 223 32.96 -95.47 -25.28
C ILE A 223 33.89 -95.59 -26.49
N GLN A 224 34.61 -94.53 -26.86
CA GLN A 224 35.60 -94.60 -27.95
C GLN A 224 36.71 -95.62 -27.66
N GLN A 225 37.16 -95.73 -26.40
CA GLN A 225 38.12 -96.74 -25.98
C GLN A 225 37.53 -98.16 -26.04
N GLU A 226 36.27 -98.35 -25.66
CA GLU A 226 35.57 -99.62 -25.78
C GLU A 226 35.42 -100.06 -27.25
N ILE A 227 35.03 -99.13 -28.13
CA ILE A 227 34.95 -99.35 -29.58
C ILE A 227 36.33 -99.78 -30.13
N ALA A 228 37.40 -99.07 -29.77
CA ALA A 228 38.75 -99.41 -30.22
C ALA A 228 39.17 -100.80 -29.74
N THR A 229 38.87 -101.14 -28.49
CA THR A 229 39.16 -102.46 -27.90
C THR A 229 38.38 -103.57 -28.60
N CYS A 230 37.09 -103.36 -28.88
CA CYS A 230 36.26 -104.31 -29.62
C CYS A 230 36.77 -104.52 -31.05
N LYS A 231 37.13 -103.43 -31.75
CA LYS A 231 37.73 -103.49 -33.10
C LYS A 231 39.05 -104.28 -33.11
N GLN A 232 39.92 -104.06 -32.11
CA GLN A 232 41.18 -104.80 -31.99
C GLN A 232 40.91 -106.31 -31.79
N LYS A 233 40.02 -106.68 -30.88
CA LYS A 233 39.64 -108.08 -30.65
C LYS A 233 39.00 -108.73 -31.88
N LEU A 234 38.10 -108.02 -32.56
CA LEU A 234 37.51 -108.48 -33.83
C LEU A 234 38.58 -108.73 -34.89
N SER A 235 39.55 -107.82 -35.04
CA SER A 235 40.64 -107.99 -36.01
C SER A 235 41.53 -109.20 -35.73
N PHE A 236 41.68 -109.58 -34.46
CA PHE A 236 42.38 -110.81 -34.07
C PHE A 236 41.58 -112.05 -34.45
N ILE A 237 40.29 -112.08 -34.12
CA ILE A 237 39.36 -113.17 -34.47
C ILE A 237 39.27 -113.33 -36.00
N ASP A 238 39.21 -112.24 -36.75
CA ASP A 238 39.15 -112.26 -38.23
C ASP A 238 40.40 -112.88 -38.87
N LYS A 239 41.56 -112.83 -38.19
CA LYS A 239 42.78 -113.52 -38.61
C LYS A 239 42.78 -114.99 -38.17
N ARG A 240 42.40 -115.28 -36.92
CA ARG A 240 42.44 -116.63 -36.35
C ARG A 240 41.37 -117.57 -36.90
N GLY A 241 40.19 -117.04 -37.26
CA GLY A 241 39.09 -117.84 -37.79
C GLY A 241 39.45 -118.62 -39.07
N PRO A 242 39.99 -117.96 -40.11
CA PRO A 242 40.48 -118.63 -41.32
C PRO A 242 41.61 -119.64 -41.05
N GLU A 243 42.51 -119.34 -40.11
CA GLU A 243 43.58 -120.26 -39.70
C GLU A 243 43.02 -121.54 -39.07
N LEU A 244 42.07 -121.43 -38.14
CA LEU A 244 41.41 -122.59 -37.52
C LEU A 244 40.63 -123.43 -38.54
N GLU A 245 39.98 -122.80 -39.53
CA GLU A 245 39.33 -123.55 -40.61
C GLU A 245 40.33 -124.24 -41.56
N ALA A 246 41.50 -123.66 -41.78
CA ALA A 246 42.59 -124.31 -42.52
C ALA A 246 43.18 -125.49 -41.73
N GLU A 247 43.48 -125.30 -40.44
CA GLU A 247 43.97 -126.35 -39.53
C GLU A 247 42.98 -127.52 -39.44
N LYS A 248 41.67 -127.23 -39.32
CA LYS A 248 40.60 -128.22 -39.34
C LYS A 248 40.58 -129.04 -40.63
N LYS A 249 40.72 -128.40 -41.80
CA LYS A 249 40.77 -129.08 -43.11
C LYS A 249 42.00 -129.99 -43.21
N VAL A 250 43.15 -129.55 -42.71
CA VAL A 250 44.38 -130.36 -42.66
C VAL A 250 44.22 -131.57 -41.73
N ALA A 251 43.68 -131.38 -40.53
CA ALA A 251 43.43 -132.48 -39.58
C ALA A 251 42.41 -133.50 -40.13
N ALA A 252 41.36 -133.04 -40.81
CA ALA A 252 40.39 -133.90 -41.48
C ALA A 252 41.01 -134.68 -42.66
N ALA A 253 41.84 -134.03 -43.48
CA ALA A 253 42.58 -134.67 -44.57
C ALA A 253 43.58 -135.73 -44.07
N ALA A 254 44.18 -135.50 -42.89
CA ALA A 254 45.02 -136.47 -42.18
C ALA A 254 44.24 -137.59 -41.46
N ARG A 255 42.89 -137.64 -41.62
CA ARG A 255 41.98 -138.60 -40.96
C ARG A 255 42.01 -138.53 -39.42
N ASN A 256 42.47 -137.43 -38.84
CA ASN A 256 42.45 -137.19 -37.39
C ASN A 256 41.15 -136.46 -36.99
N PHE A 257 40.05 -137.21 -36.95
CA PHE A 257 38.71 -136.66 -36.69
C PHE A 257 38.51 -136.09 -35.27
N LYS A 258 39.26 -136.60 -34.27
CA LYS A 258 39.21 -136.05 -32.91
C LYS A 258 39.76 -134.63 -32.86
N GLU A 259 40.90 -134.41 -33.50
CA GLU A 259 41.52 -133.09 -33.57
C GLU A 259 40.71 -132.13 -34.46
N ALA A 260 40.18 -132.60 -35.59
CA ALA A 260 39.27 -131.81 -36.42
C ALA A 260 37.98 -131.40 -35.65
N GLY A 261 37.45 -132.27 -34.79
CA GLY A 261 36.31 -131.98 -33.93
C GLY A 261 36.62 -130.94 -32.84
N ARG A 262 37.81 -131.03 -32.22
CA ARG A 262 38.30 -130.04 -31.24
C ARG A 262 38.46 -128.66 -31.87
N ILE A 263 39.10 -128.57 -33.03
CA ILE A 263 39.30 -127.32 -33.77
C ILE A 263 37.96 -126.73 -34.25
N ALA A 264 37.01 -127.58 -34.66
CA ALA A 264 35.66 -127.12 -35.02
C ALA A 264 34.90 -126.53 -33.81
N ALA A 265 35.07 -127.09 -32.61
CA ALA A 265 34.49 -126.53 -31.39
C ALA A 265 35.13 -125.18 -31.04
N GLU A 266 36.46 -125.06 -31.15
CA GLU A 266 37.21 -123.81 -30.94
C GLU A 266 36.76 -122.72 -31.94
N ALA A 267 36.63 -123.05 -33.22
CA ALA A 267 36.12 -122.14 -34.24
C ALA A 267 34.67 -121.70 -33.97
N LYS A 268 33.82 -122.60 -33.45
CA LYS A 268 32.44 -122.26 -33.07
C LYS A 268 32.39 -121.28 -31.90
N VAL A 269 33.21 -121.49 -30.87
CA VAL A 269 33.32 -120.59 -29.71
C VAL A 269 33.83 -119.22 -30.14
N LEU A 270 34.89 -119.18 -30.95
CA LEU A 270 35.46 -117.95 -31.49
C LEU A 270 34.45 -117.19 -32.38
N ASN A 271 33.59 -117.91 -33.11
CA ASN A 271 32.51 -117.30 -33.88
C ASN A 271 31.37 -116.75 -33.00
N SER A 272 31.01 -117.41 -31.89
CA SER A 272 30.05 -116.83 -30.93
C SER A 272 30.60 -115.58 -30.25
N GLU A 273 31.89 -115.56 -29.89
CA GLU A 273 32.56 -114.37 -29.35
C GLU A 273 32.60 -113.22 -30.37
N LYS A 274 32.80 -113.55 -31.66
CA LYS A 274 32.73 -112.58 -32.76
C LYS A 274 31.38 -111.89 -32.85
N GLU A 275 30.29 -112.66 -32.83
CA GLU A 275 28.93 -112.10 -32.88
C GLU A 275 28.60 -111.28 -31.62
N GLU A 276 29.05 -111.72 -30.43
CA GLU A 276 28.91 -110.94 -29.21
C GLU A 276 29.69 -109.61 -29.28
N LEU A 277 30.92 -109.63 -29.79
CA LEU A 277 31.73 -108.43 -29.99
C LEU A 277 31.12 -107.49 -31.04
N ARG A 278 30.51 -108.02 -32.11
CA ARG A 278 29.75 -107.23 -33.09
C ARG A 278 28.55 -106.55 -32.44
N ALA A 279 27.76 -107.27 -31.66
CA ALA A 279 26.63 -106.69 -30.94
C ALA A 279 27.05 -105.59 -29.95
N LYS A 280 28.17 -105.79 -29.22
CA LYS A 280 28.76 -104.75 -28.35
C LYS A 280 29.24 -103.54 -29.14
N LEU A 281 29.87 -103.75 -30.30
CA LEU A 281 30.35 -102.68 -31.16
C LEU A 281 29.20 -101.82 -31.70
N GLU A 282 28.12 -102.45 -32.19
CA GLU A 282 26.93 -101.75 -32.67
C GLU A 282 26.29 -100.93 -31.55
N LYS A 283 26.12 -101.52 -30.35
CA LYS A 283 25.60 -100.80 -29.18
C LYS A 283 26.47 -99.61 -28.78
N ALA A 284 27.79 -99.81 -28.69
CA ALA A 284 28.73 -98.74 -28.37
C ALA A 284 28.70 -97.64 -29.45
N GLY A 285 28.45 -98.00 -30.71
CA GLY A 285 28.23 -97.06 -31.81
C GLY A 285 26.97 -96.22 -31.63
N THR A 286 25.84 -96.83 -31.29
CA THR A 286 24.59 -96.08 -31.02
C THR A 286 24.70 -95.20 -29.78
N ASP A 287 25.35 -95.69 -28.72
CA ASP A 287 25.58 -94.92 -27.49
C ASP A 287 26.51 -93.72 -27.76
N LEU A 288 27.49 -93.86 -28.65
CA LEU A 288 28.35 -92.77 -29.09
C LEU A 288 27.56 -91.69 -29.85
N GLU A 289 26.67 -92.08 -30.78
CA GLU A 289 25.84 -91.13 -31.53
C GLU A 289 24.93 -90.31 -30.61
N VAL A 290 24.34 -90.94 -29.59
CA VAL A 290 23.53 -90.25 -28.57
C VAL A 290 24.38 -89.24 -27.80
N ILE A 291 25.58 -89.63 -27.36
CA ILE A 291 26.49 -88.74 -26.65
C ILE A 291 26.93 -87.56 -27.51
N GLU A 292 27.18 -87.74 -28.81
CA GLU A 292 27.54 -86.65 -29.72
C GLU A 292 26.40 -85.63 -29.89
N LYS A 293 25.15 -86.10 -29.93
CA LYS A 293 23.97 -85.22 -29.92
C LYS A 293 23.87 -84.45 -28.60
N ASP A 294 24.08 -85.11 -27.47
CA ASP A 294 24.05 -84.47 -26.15
C ASP A 294 25.17 -83.42 -25.97
N ILE A 295 26.37 -83.68 -26.49
CA ILE A 295 27.48 -82.71 -26.51
C ILE A 295 27.12 -81.48 -27.32
N THR A 296 26.54 -81.68 -28.51
CA THR A 296 26.12 -80.58 -29.39
C THR A 296 25.05 -79.73 -28.70
N ALA A 297 23.99 -80.36 -28.20
CA ALA A 297 22.91 -79.67 -27.48
C ALA A 297 23.40 -78.91 -26.23
N THR A 298 24.32 -79.50 -25.46
CA THR A 298 24.90 -78.83 -24.28
C THR A 298 25.78 -77.65 -24.68
N THR A 299 26.52 -77.76 -25.78
CA THR A 299 27.37 -76.69 -26.32
C THR A 299 26.53 -75.53 -26.84
N ASP A 300 25.45 -75.82 -27.57
CA ASP A 300 24.50 -74.81 -28.05
C ASP A 300 23.87 -74.05 -26.88
N LYS A 301 23.47 -74.76 -25.81
CA LYS A 301 22.96 -74.14 -24.58
C LYS A 301 23.98 -73.21 -23.90
N ILE A 302 25.26 -73.61 -23.85
CA ILE A 302 26.33 -72.77 -23.30
C ILE A 302 26.46 -71.48 -24.13
N GLN A 303 26.49 -71.60 -25.46
CA GLN A 303 26.61 -70.45 -26.36
C GLN A 303 25.39 -69.51 -26.26
N GLU A 304 24.18 -70.06 -26.14
CA GLU A 304 22.96 -69.28 -25.93
C GLU A 304 23.03 -68.50 -24.60
N CYS A 305 23.39 -69.16 -23.50
CA CYS A 305 23.55 -68.50 -22.20
C CYS A 305 24.62 -67.40 -22.25
N GLU A 306 25.77 -67.64 -22.87
CA GLU A 306 26.83 -66.64 -23.05
C GLU A 306 26.37 -65.45 -23.89
N GLY A 307 25.61 -65.68 -24.96
CA GLY A 307 24.99 -64.64 -25.76
C GLY A 307 24.02 -63.77 -24.95
N LEU A 308 23.18 -64.41 -24.12
CA LEU A 308 22.25 -63.71 -23.23
C LEU A 308 22.98 -62.90 -22.15
N ILE A 309 24.07 -63.41 -21.57
CA ILE A 309 24.91 -62.67 -20.62
C ILE A 309 25.42 -61.38 -21.25
N VAL A 310 25.97 -61.46 -22.47
CA VAL A 310 26.51 -60.29 -23.18
C VAL A 310 25.42 -59.24 -23.43
N LEU A 311 24.20 -59.66 -23.81
CA LEU A 311 23.06 -58.75 -23.99
C LEU A 311 22.65 -58.10 -22.66
N LYS A 312 22.57 -58.87 -21.58
CA LYS A 312 22.24 -58.36 -20.24
C LYS A 312 23.29 -57.39 -19.70
N GLU A 313 24.58 -57.65 -19.93
CA GLU A 313 25.65 -56.73 -19.55
C GLU A 313 25.54 -55.38 -20.28
N GLN A 314 25.07 -55.36 -21.53
CA GLN A 314 24.77 -54.11 -22.24
C GLN A 314 23.55 -53.38 -21.69
N GLU A 315 22.49 -54.09 -21.37
CA GLU A 315 21.30 -53.51 -20.74
C GLU A 315 21.65 -52.85 -19.40
N SER A 316 22.46 -53.55 -18.59
CA SER A 316 23.01 -53.03 -17.32
C SER A 316 23.83 -51.76 -17.56
N ALA A 317 24.78 -51.78 -18.50
CA ALA A 317 25.61 -50.63 -18.83
C ALA A 317 24.79 -49.41 -19.29
N MET A 318 23.70 -49.64 -20.03
CA MET A 318 22.81 -48.56 -20.46
C MET A 318 22.00 -47.98 -19.31
N ALA A 319 21.52 -48.82 -18.38
CA ALA A 319 20.83 -48.37 -17.18
C ALA A 319 21.78 -47.54 -16.28
N SER A 320 22.99 -48.06 -16.02
CA SER A 320 24.04 -47.35 -15.27
C SER A 320 24.44 -46.04 -15.94
N TYR A 321 24.57 -45.99 -17.26
CA TYR A 321 24.84 -44.75 -17.99
C TYR A 321 23.77 -43.68 -17.74
N LYS A 322 22.49 -44.05 -17.88
CA LYS A 322 21.37 -43.12 -17.65
C LYS A 322 21.35 -42.64 -16.20
N ARG A 323 21.62 -43.53 -15.24
CA ARG A 323 21.67 -43.19 -13.81
C ARG A 323 22.80 -42.21 -13.52
N LEU A 324 24.02 -42.51 -13.99
CA LEU A 324 25.19 -41.64 -13.81
C LEU A 324 25.01 -40.26 -14.45
N ARG A 325 24.28 -40.18 -15.58
CA ARG A 325 23.87 -38.90 -16.18
C ARG A 325 22.94 -38.10 -15.26
N LEU A 326 21.99 -38.76 -14.58
CA LEU A 326 21.13 -38.11 -13.59
C LEU A 326 21.94 -37.66 -12.38
N ASP A 327 22.84 -38.50 -11.86
CA ASP A 327 23.71 -38.16 -10.72
C ASP A 327 24.61 -36.96 -11.04
N SER A 328 25.28 -36.95 -12.20
CA SER A 328 26.09 -35.82 -12.66
C SER A 328 25.26 -34.54 -12.80
N SER A 329 24.04 -34.63 -13.34
CA SER A 329 23.15 -33.47 -13.46
C SER A 329 22.66 -32.94 -12.12
N ALA A 330 22.42 -33.82 -11.15
CA ALA A 330 22.00 -33.44 -9.80
C ALA A 330 23.15 -32.75 -9.06
N ALA A 331 24.35 -33.34 -9.08
CA ALA A 331 25.55 -32.75 -8.50
C ALA A 331 25.88 -31.38 -9.12
N ARG A 332 25.71 -31.19 -10.44
CA ARG A 332 25.85 -29.88 -11.10
C ARG A 332 24.82 -28.84 -10.67
N ALA A 333 23.58 -29.26 -10.44
CA ALA A 333 22.53 -28.37 -9.96
C ALA A 333 22.82 -27.90 -8.53
N GLU A 334 23.25 -28.83 -7.66
CA GLU A 334 23.66 -28.52 -6.29
C GLU A 334 24.94 -27.67 -6.26
N LEU A 335 25.90 -27.93 -7.15
CA LEU A 335 27.13 -27.15 -7.31
C LEU A 335 26.83 -25.67 -7.62
N THR A 336 25.85 -25.43 -8.50
CA THR A 336 25.42 -24.07 -8.85
C THR A 336 24.88 -23.36 -7.61
N ALA A 337 24.06 -24.04 -6.81
CA ALA A 337 23.51 -23.50 -5.57
C ALA A 337 24.61 -23.25 -4.52
N ALA A 338 25.54 -24.19 -4.33
CA ALA A 338 26.67 -24.05 -3.40
C ALA A 338 27.58 -22.87 -3.78
N THR A 339 27.77 -22.64 -5.08
CA THR A 339 28.52 -21.49 -5.61
C THR A 339 27.82 -20.17 -5.28
N GLU A 340 26.48 -20.12 -5.38
CA GLU A 340 25.69 -18.94 -5.02
C GLU A 340 25.72 -18.66 -3.50
N THR A 341 25.89 -19.69 -2.67
CA THR A 341 25.98 -19.57 -1.20
C THR A 341 27.42 -19.41 -0.68
N ASP A 342 28.42 -19.33 -1.56
CA ASP A 342 29.86 -19.23 -1.23
C ASP A 342 30.37 -20.37 -0.32
N ASP A 343 29.83 -21.58 -0.49
CA ASP A 343 30.27 -22.77 0.24
C ASP A 343 31.39 -23.49 -0.52
N GLY A 344 32.63 -23.05 -0.30
CA GLY A 344 33.80 -23.53 -1.05
C GLY A 344 34.10 -25.03 -0.88
N GLU A 345 33.79 -25.63 0.28
CA GLU A 345 34.02 -27.06 0.53
C GLU A 345 33.00 -27.90 -0.25
N GLU A 346 31.72 -27.51 -0.18
CA GLU A 346 30.65 -28.19 -0.90
C GLU A 346 30.83 -28.07 -2.43
N VAL A 347 31.28 -26.90 -2.91
CA VAL A 347 31.61 -26.68 -4.32
C VAL A 347 32.69 -27.67 -4.81
N GLU A 348 33.76 -27.87 -4.04
CA GLU A 348 34.83 -28.80 -4.44
C GLU A 348 34.35 -30.26 -4.46
N ILE A 349 33.54 -30.66 -3.47
CA ILE A 349 32.99 -32.02 -3.37
C ILE A 349 32.04 -32.29 -4.55
N LEU A 350 31.08 -31.40 -4.79
CA LEU A 350 30.07 -31.58 -5.83
C LEU A 350 30.67 -31.52 -7.23
N HIS A 351 31.71 -30.71 -7.45
CA HIS A 351 32.45 -30.70 -8.71
C HIS A 351 33.08 -32.07 -8.99
N LYS A 352 33.79 -32.64 -8.00
CA LYS A 352 34.40 -33.97 -8.12
C LYS A 352 33.36 -35.06 -8.35
N GLU A 353 32.22 -35.00 -7.65
CA GLU A 353 31.13 -35.96 -7.84
C GLU A 353 30.55 -35.89 -9.26
N ALA A 354 30.27 -34.68 -9.74
CA ALA A 354 29.74 -34.45 -11.08
C ALA A 354 30.68 -34.97 -12.18
N GLU A 355 31.98 -34.69 -12.06
CA GLU A 355 33.01 -35.15 -13.00
C GLU A 355 33.21 -36.67 -12.93
N ALA A 356 33.26 -37.26 -11.73
CA ALA A 356 33.43 -38.69 -11.57
C ALA A 356 32.25 -39.47 -12.17
N ALA A 357 31.02 -38.98 -11.97
CA ALA A 357 29.82 -39.56 -12.58
C ALA A 357 29.83 -39.43 -14.11
N GLU A 358 30.24 -38.26 -14.63
CA GLU A 358 30.31 -38.04 -16.09
C GLU A 358 31.42 -38.86 -16.76
N SER A 359 32.59 -38.98 -16.15
CA SER A 359 33.70 -39.82 -16.64
C SER A 359 33.26 -41.28 -16.76
N LYS A 360 32.67 -41.83 -15.69
CA LYS A 360 32.15 -43.21 -15.70
C LYS A 360 31.04 -43.40 -16.75
N ALA A 361 30.17 -42.42 -16.92
CA ALA A 361 29.14 -42.48 -17.96
C ALA A 361 29.77 -42.49 -19.36
N LEU A 362 30.81 -41.69 -19.60
CA LEU A 362 31.50 -41.66 -20.89
C LEU A 362 32.27 -42.96 -21.16
N GLU A 363 32.91 -43.54 -20.14
CA GLU A 363 33.54 -44.85 -20.22
C GLU A 363 32.53 -45.94 -20.63
N LEU A 364 31.36 -46.01 -19.97
CA LEU A 364 30.32 -46.96 -20.35
C LEU A 364 29.82 -46.72 -21.78
N LYS A 365 29.64 -45.46 -22.19
CA LYS A 365 29.22 -45.11 -23.55
C LYS A 365 30.25 -45.55 -24.59
N THR A 366 31.55 -45.43 -24.30
CA THR A 366 32.62 -45.82 -25.22
C THR A 366 32.75 -47.34 -25.31
N LEU A 367 32.75 -48.04 -24.18
CA LEU A 367 32.82 -49.50 -24.11
C LEU A 367 31.62 -50.17 -24.79
N PHE A 368 30.41 -49.60 -24.66
CA PHE A 368 29.18 -50.15 -25.21
C PHE A 368 28.60 -49.34 -26.39
N SER A 369 29.47 -48.65 -27.14
CA SER A 369 29.08 -47.68 -28.18
C SER A 369 28.09 -48.20 -29.23
N TRP A 370 28.11 -49.50 -29.53
CA TRP A 370 27.19 -50.16 -30.46
C TRP A 370 25.79 -50.38 -29.87
N ALA A 371 25.68 -50.66 -28.57
CA ALA A 371 24.40 -50.77 -27.86
C ALA A 371 23.66 -49.41 -27.79
N PHE A 372 24.42 -48.30 -27.73
CA PHE A 372 23.88 -46.94 -27.83
C PHE A 372 23.42 -46.57 -29.24
N LYS A 373 24.05 -47.12 -30.29
CA LYS A 373 23.69 -46.90 -31.69
C LYS A 373 22.43 -47.67 -32.11
N MET A 374 22.26 -48.94 -31.71
CA MET A 374 21.14 -49.77 -32.18
C MET A 374 19.76 -49.29 -31.70
N ARG A 375 19.63 -48.71 -30.50
CA ARG A 375 18.35 -48.13 -30.05
C ARG A 375 17.96 -46.82 -30.74
N SER A 376 18.89 -46.14 -31.43
CA SER A 376 18.56 -44.98 -32.27
C SER A 376 18.06 -45.37 -33.67
N CYS A 377 18.22 -46.63 -34.09
CA CYS A 377 17.73 -47.14 -35.38
C CYS A 377 16.36 -47.84 -35.33
N VAL A 378 15.75 -48.02 -34.14
CA VAL A 378 14.41 -48.65 -33.99
C VAL A 378 13.32 -47.58 -33.76
N ILE A 379 13.66 -46.31 -33.94
CA ILE A 379 12.70 -45.19 -33.97
C ILE A 379 12.90 -44.44 -35.28
N TYR A 380 12.53 -45.07 -36.39
CA TYR A 380 12.06 -44.41 -37.63
C TYR A 380 11.09 -45.33 -38.35
#